data_AF-A0A291GBH4-F1
#
_entry.id   AF-A0A291GBH4-F1
#
_cell.length_a   1.000
_cell.length_b   1.000
_cell.length_c   1.000
_cell.angle_alpha   90.00
_cell.angle_beta   90.00
_cell.angle_gamma   90.00
#
_symmetry.space_group_name_H-M   'P 1'
#
loop_
_entity.id
_entity.type
_entity.pdbx_description
1 polymer ?
#
loop_
_entity_poly.entity_id
_entity_poly.type
_entity_poly.pdbx_seq_one_letter_code
_entity_poly.pdbx_strand_id
1 'polypeptide(L)'
;MTGLLTAVTGLCASFGAGLDAQNLIGEVLCGAQDEIHAKLTRQFGVVKTGAGLRGPEAIMEIWTNPTTGDWTLVQSYAEGRACILAMGEAWEMSGSETGETGPAPSLQSPKG
;
A
#
# COMPACT_ATOMS: atom_id res chain seq x y z
N MET A 1 4.98 -11.92 75.99
CA MET A 1 4.38 -12.33 74.70
C MET A 1 5.13 -11.62 73.60
N THR A 2 5.92 -12.38 72.86
CA THR A 2 6.74 -11.99 71.71
C THR A 2 5.89 -11.44 70.56
N GLY A 3 6.34 -10.36 69.93
CA GLY A 3 5.76 -9.82 68.71
C GLY A 3 6.78 -8.96 67.95
N LEU A 4 7.66 -9.61 67.19
CA LEU A 4 8.48 -8.99 66.16
C LEU A 4 7.57 -8.52 65.02
N LEU A 5 7.66 -7.25 64.60
CA LEU A 5 7.24 -6.84 63.26
C LEU A 5 8.27 -5.87 62.70
N THR A 6 9.21 -6.47 61.97
CA THR A 6 10.14 -5.85 61.03
C THR A 6 9.38 -5.02 60.01
N ALA A 7 9.66 -3.71 59.95
CA ALA A 7 9.18 -2.84 58.87
C ALA A 7 9.94 -3.18 57.58
N VAL A 8 9.32 -3.96 56.70
CA VAL A 8 9.85 -4.27 55.37
C VAL A 8 9.46 -3.13 54.41
N THR A 9 10.51 -2.50 53.90
CA THR A 9 10.72 -1.84 52.62
C THR A 9 9.59 -1.89 51.58
N GLY A 10 9.31 -0.75 50.95
CA GLY A 10 8.49 -0.67 49.74
C GLY A 10 8.78 0.57 48.91
N LEU A 11 10.02 0.70 48.41
CA LEU A 11 10.39 1.68 47.38
C LEU A 11 9.75 1.23 46.06
N CYS A 12 8.55 1.71 45.76
CA CYS A 12 7.92 1.53 44.45
C CYS A 12 8.71 2.30 43.38
N ALA A 13 9.75 1.65 42.83
CA ALA A 13 10.31 2.04 41.55
C ALA A 13 9.29 1.65 40.47
N SER A 14 8.41 2.58 40.10
CA SER A 14 7.58 2.46 38.91
C SER A 14 8.49 2.47 37.68
N PHE A 15 8.84 1.27 37.21
CA PHE A 15 9.33 1.07 35.85
C PHE A 15 8.23 1.52 34.90
N GLY A 16 8.33 2.77 34.43
CA GLY A 16 7.60 3.21 33.26
C GLY A 16 8.12 2.42 32.06
N ALA A 17 7.42 1.36 31.66
CA ALA A 17 7.56 0.83 30.33
C ALA A 17 7.09 1.92 29.37
N GLY A 18 8.02 2.56 28.67
CA GLY A 18 7.67 3.41 27.53
C GLY A 18 6.92 2.54 26.53
N LEU A 19 5.66 2.88 26.25
CA LEU A 19 5.02 2.39 25.04
C LEU A 19 5.75 3.07 23.88
N ASP A 20 6.56 2.31 23.14
CA ASP A 20 6.99 2.72 21.82
C ASP A 20 5.73 2.81 20.94
N ALA A 21 5.24 4.04 20.75
CA ALA A 21 4.32 4.34 19.68
C ALA A 21 5.08 4.12 18.37
N GLN A 22 4.97 2.90 17.82
CA GLN A 22 5.46 2.61 16.48
C GLN A 22 4.73 3.53 15.51
N ASN A 23 5.48 4.53 15.04
CA ASN A 23 5.05 5.52 14.08
C ASN A 23 4.67 4.80 12.77
N LEU A 24 3.38 4.53 12.55
CA LEU A 24 2.83 3.86 11.35
C LEU A 24 2.82 4.77 10.11
N ILE A 25 3.84 5.60 9.94
CA ILE A 25 4.02 6.40 8.72
C ILE A 25 4.85 5.55 7.75
N GLY A 26 4.14 4.66 7.03
CA GLY A 26 4.54 4.06 5.75
C GLY A 26 5.93 3.42 5.70
N GLU A 27 6.19 2.39 6.51
CA GLU A 27 7.33 1.52 6.23
C GLU A 27 7.08 0.80 4.90
N VAL A 28 7.99 0.97 3.93
CA VAL A 28 7.93 0.29 2.63
C VAL A 28 8.05 -1.21 2.89
N LEU A 29 6.92 -1.92 2.85
CA LEU A 29 6.88 -3.36 3.10
C LEU A 29 7.32 -4.09 1.84
N CYS A 30 8.54 -4.63 1.85
CA CYS A 30 9.10 -5.44 0.77
C CYS A 30 9.11 -6.93 1.11
N GLY A 31 8.99 -7.77 0.09
CA GLY A 31 9.09 -9.23 0.22
C GLY A 31 9.18 -9.93 -1.13
N ALA A 32 9.06 -11.26 -1.12
CA ALA A 32 8.89 -12.02 -2.35
C ALA A 32 7.57 -11.61 -3.03
N GLN A 33 7.59 -11.49 -4.36
CA GLN A 33 6.46 -10.96 -5.12
C GLN A 33 5.18 -11.77 -4.90
N ASP A 34 5.28 -13.10 -4.89
CA ASP A 34 4.17 -14.01 -4.64
C ASP A 34 3.58 -13.84 -3.24
N GLU A 35 4.43 -13.68 -2.21
CA GLU A 35 3.99 -13.43 -0.84
C GLU A 35 3.25 -12.09 -0.71
N ILE A 36 3.79 -11.02 -1.30
CA ILE A 36 3.16 -9.69 -1.29
C ILE A 36 1.83 -9.74 -2.03
N HIS A 37 1.77 -10.29 -3.24
CA HIS A 37 0.52 -10.41 -4.00
C HIS A 37 -0.52 -11.24 -3.25
N ALA A 38 -0.10 -12.35 -2.65
CA ALA A 38 -0.98 -13.20 -1.89
C ALA A 38 -1.51 -12.50 -0.63
N LYS A 39 -0.71 -11.66 0.02
CA LYS A 39 -1.15 -10.81 1.13
C LYS A 39 -2.20 -9.81 0.67
N LEU A 40 -1.96 -9.11 -0.44
CA LEU A 40 -2.89 -8.15 -1.04
C LEU A 40 -4.25 -8.77 -1.34
N THR A 41 -4.26 -9.93 -1.98
CA THR A 41 -5.53 -10.61 -2.31
C THR A 41 -6.22 -11.20 -1.07
N ARG A 42 -5.49 -11.87 -0.18
CA ARG A 42 -6.13 -12.62 0.93
C ARG A 42 -6.44 -11.77 2.16
N GLN A 43 -5.61 -10.79 2.48
CA GLN A 43 -5.76 -9.99 3.71
C GLN A 43 -6.44 -8.65 3.42
N PHE A 44 -6.05 -7.98 2.33
CA PHE A 44 -6.60 -6.67 1.97
C PHE A 44 -7.77 -6.75 0.99
N GLY A 45 -8.01 -7.90 0.37
CA GLY A 45 -9.12 -8.07 -0.57
C GLY A 45 -9.00 -7.24 -1.85
N VAL A 46 -7.82 -6.67 -2.12
CA VAL A 46 -7.56 -5.87 -3.32
C VAL A 46 -7.08 -6.77 -4.47
N VAL A 47 -7.43 -6.40 -5.70
CA VAL A 47 -7.02 -7.07 -6.93
C VAL A 47 -6.27 -6.11 -7.84
N LYS A 48 -5.32 -6.61 -8.64
CA LYS A 48 -4.55 -5.77 -9.56
C LYS A 48 -5.46 -5.22 -10.66
N THR A 49 -5.58 -3.90 -10.75
CA THR A 49 -6.44 -3.20 -11.72
C THR A 49 -5.67 -2.32 -12.69
N GLY A 50 -4.38 -2.08 -12.43
CA GLY A 50 -3.50 -1.39 -13.35
C GLY A 50 -2.04 -1.80 -13.17
N ALA A 51 -1.25 -1.68 -14.24
CA ALA A 51 0.19 -1.83 -14.18
C ALA A 51 0.87 -1.03 -15.30
N GLY A 52 2.13 -0.65 -15.09
CA GLY A 52 2.95 0.05 -16.07
C GLY A 52 4.44 -0.07 -15.78
N LEU A 53 5.26 -0.01 -16.82
CA LEU A 53 6.71 -0.02 -16.66
C LEU A 53 7.16 1.31 -16.04
N ARG A 54 7.97 1.23 -14.99
CA ARG A 54 8.73 2.35 -14.43
C ARG A 54 10.14 2.41 -15.00
N GLY A 55 10.66 1.27 -15.44
CA GLY A 55 11.94 1.09 -16.09
C GLY A 55 12.07 -0.34 -16.62
N PRO A 56 13.24 -0.73 -17.17
CA PRO A 56 13.43 -2.04 -17.79
C PRO A 56 13.12 -3.23 -16.86
N GLU A 57 13.46 -3.10 -15.58
CA GLU A 57 13.35 -4.17 -14.57
C GLU A 57 12.33 -3.87 -13.46
N ALA A 58 11.46 -2.87 -13.66
CA ALA A 58 10.53 -2.43 -12.62
C ALA A 58 9.14 -2.08 -13.17
N ILE A 59 8.11 -2.67 -12.56
CA ILE A 59 6.70 -2.44 -12.86
C ILE A 59 6.05 -1.74 -11.67
N MET A 60 5.32 -0.65 -11.92
CA MET A 60 4.37 -0.08 -10.98
C MET A 60 3.01 -0.73 -11.16
N GLU A 61 2.35 -1.07 -10.06
CA GLU A 61 1.07 -1.75 -10.03
C GLU A 61 0.09 -1.00 -9.13
N ILE A 62 -1.16 -0.96 -9.56
CA ILE A 62 -2.29 -0.44 -8.80
C ILE A 62 -3.20 -1.62 -8.46
N TRP A 63 -3.46 -1.80 -7.17
CA TRP A 63 -4.35 -2.80 -6.64
C TRP A 63 -5.52 -2.10 -5.97
N THR A 64 -6.76 -2.52 -6.26
CA THR A 64 -7.96 -1.86 -5.74
C THR A 64 -9.03 -2.87 -5.33
N ASN A 65 -9.90 -2.45 -4.42
CA ASN A 65 -11.14 -3.13 -4.10
C ASN A 65 -12.32 -2.17 -4.40
N PRO A 66 -13.12 -2.39 -5.45
CA PRO A 66 -14.20 -1.47 -5.82
C PRO A 66 -15.36 -1.47 -4.82
N THR A 67 -15.47 -2.48 -3.96
CA THR A 67 -16.52 -2.58 -2.94
C THR A 67 -16.19 -1.73 -1.71
N THR A 68 -14.93 -1.74 -1.25
CA THR A 68 -14.50 -0.99 -0.06
C THR A 68 -13.88 0.36 -0.41
N GLY A 69 -13.36 0.53 -1.63
CA GLY A 69 -12.57 1.69 -2.03
C GLY A 69 -11.10 1.60 -1.61
N ASP A 70 -10.66 0.48 -1.02
CA ASP A 70 -9.27 0.29 -0.63
C ASP A 70 -8.36 0.22 -1.85
N TRP A 71 -7.15 0.77 -1.72
CA TRP A 71 -6.13 0.69 -2.75
C TRP A 71 -4.73 0.48 -2.19
N THR A 72 -3.85 -0.05 -3.04
CA THR A 72 -2.44 -0.24 -2.74
C THR A 72 -1.59 -0.02 -3.99
N LEU A 73 -0.53 0.77 -3.83
CA LEU A 73 0.49 1.03 -4.84
C LEU A 73 1.69 0.12 -4.59
N VAL A 74 2.05 -0.71 -5.56
CA VAL A 74 3.13 -1.71 -5.44
C VAL A 74 4.15 -1.51 -6.54
N GLN A 75 5.43 -1.66 -6.20
CA GLN A 75 6.48 -1.82 -7.20
C GLN A 75 6.99 -3.25 -7.20
N SER A 76 6.93 -3.89 -8.36
CA SER A 76 7.44 -5.24 -8.61
C SER A 76 8.71 -5.16 -9.46
N TYR A 77 9.69 -6.01 -9.15
CA TYR A 77 10.97 -6.07 -9.85
C TYR A 77 11.16 -7.42 -10.54
N ALA A 78 11.91 -7.44 -11.64
CA ALA A 78 12.17 -8.65 -12.40
C ALA A 78 12.90 -9.74 -11.60
N GLU A 79 13.69 -9.36 -10.58
CA GLU A 79 14.32 -10.32 -9.66
C GLU A 79 13.32 -11.02 -8.70
N GLY A 80 12.01 -10.76 -8.79
CA GLY A 80 10.98 -11.41 -8.00
C GLY A 80 10.73 -10.77 -6.63
N ARG A 81 11.21 -9.55 -6.42
CA ARG A 81 10.89 -8.72 -5.24
C ARG A 81 9.69 -7.83 -5.53
N ALA A 82 8.83 -7.61 -4.55
CA ALA A 82 7.82 -6.56 -4.60
C ALA A 82 7.80 -5.74 -3.32
N CYS A 83 7.44 -4.46 -3.43
CA CYS A 83 7.37 -3.53 -2.31
C CYS A 83 6.06 -2.74 -2.35
N ILE A 84 5.34 -2.71 -1.23
CA ILE A 84 4.20 -1.80 -1.05
C ILE A 84 4.74 -0.40 -0.80
N LEU A 85 4.42 0.54 -1.69
CA LEU A 85 4.89 1.92 -1.62
C LEU A 85 3.90 2.83 -0.90
N ALA A 86 2.60 2.58 -1.07
CA ALA A 86 1.52 3.32 -0.41
C ALA A 86 0.24 2.47 -0.37
N MET A 87 -0.64 2.77 0.57
CA MET A 87 -1.98 2.17 0.68
C MET A 87 -2.95 3.18 1.29
N GLY A 88 -4.24 3.00 1.02
CA GLY A 88 -5.27 3.88 1.54
C GLY A 88 -6.67 3.45 1.10
N GLU A 89 -7.61 4.38 1.24
CA GLU A 89 -9.04 4.18 0.96
C GLU A 89 -9.51 5.21 -0.09
N ALA A 90 -10.81 5.19 -0.39
CA ALA A 90 -11.49 6.12 -1.28
C ALA A 90 -10.86 6.21 -2.69
N TRP A 91 -10.53 5.06 -3.29
CA TRP A 91 -10.04 5.01 -4.66
C TRP A 91 -11.10 5.49 -5.66
N GLU A 92 -10.72 6.43 -6.50
CA GLU A 92 -11.55 6.94 -7.59
C GLU A 92 -10.91 6.62 -8.95
N MET A 93 -11.72 6.07 -9.86
CA MET A 93 -11.34 5.98 -11.26
C MET A 93 -11.73 7.29 -11.94
N SER A 94 -10.76 8.11 -12.32
CA SER A 94 -11.01 9.21 -13.25
C SER A 94 -11.42 8.58 -14.58
N GLY A 95 -12.72 8.61 -14.91
CA GLY A 95 -13.18 8.20 -16.23
C GLY A 95 -12.40 8.99 -17.26
N SER A 96 -11.69 8.32 -18.18
CA SER A 96 -11.27 8.99 -19.39
C SER A 96 -12.57 9.40 -20.07
N GLU A 97 -12.81 10.70 -20.24
CA GLU A 97 -13.66 11.14 -21.34
C GLU A 97 -13.10 10.41 -22.56
N THR A 98 -13.88 9.46 -23.07
CA THR A 98 -13.59 8.83 -24.35
C THR A 98 -13.40 10.00 -25.27
N GLY A 99 -12.16 10.23 -25.71
CA GLY A 99 -11.90 11.19 -26.76
C GLY A 99 -12.84 10.81 -27.87
N GLU A 100 -13.88 11.62 -28.02
CA GLU A 100 -14.89 11.50 -29.04
C GLU A 100 -14.10 11.26 -30.32
N THR A 101 -14.30 10.12 -30.95
CA THR A 101 -13.82 9.92 -32.31
C THR A 101 -14.66 10.86 -33.15
N GLY A 102 -14.31 12.16 -33.11
CA GLY A 102 -14.79 13.13 -34.05
C GLY A 102 -14.49 12.56 -35.44
N PRO A 103 -15.41 12.75 -36.42
CA PRO A 103 -15.20 12.22 -37.75
C PRO A 103 -13.81 12.63 -38.23
N ALA A 104 -13.02 11.65 -38.70
CA ALA A 104 -11.67 11.87 -39.19
C ALA A 104 -11.66 13.13 -40.08
N PRO A 105 -10.72 14.08 -39.89
CA PRO A 105 -10.66 15.26 -40.75
C PRO A 105 -10.59 14.76 -42.19
N SER A 106 -11.59 15.11 -42.99
CA SER A 106 -11.63 14.79 -44.40
C SER A 106 -10.33 15.30 -45.01
N LEU A 107 -9.49 14.39 -45.48
CA LEU A 107 -8.34 14.72 -46.32
C LEU A 107 -8.91 15.39 -47.58
N GLN A 108 -8.95 16.73 -47.59
CA GLN A 108 -9.22 17.47 -48.81
C GLN A 108 -8.03 17.21 -49.75
N SER A 109 -8.26 16.40 -50.77
CA SER A 109 -7.29 16.20 -51.86
C SER A 109 -6.88 17.56 -52.44
N PRO A 110 -5.58 17.80 -52.69
CA PRO A 110 -5.13 19.03 -53.32
C PRO A 110 -5.75 19.14 -54.72
N LYS A 111 -6.42 20.26 -55.00
CA LYS A 111 -6.82 20.60 -56.37
C LYS A 111 -5.53 20.95 -57.14
N GLY A 112 -5.31 20.23 -58.25
CA GLY A 112 -4.31 20.59 -59.25
C GLY A 112 -4.69 21.82 -60.05
#